data_AF-A0AA38XTB0-F1
#
_entry.id   AF-A0AA38XTB0-F1
#
_cell.length_a   1.000
_cell.length_b   1.000
_cell.length_c   1.000
_cell.angle_alpha   90.00
_cell.angle_beta   90.00
_cell.angle_gamma   90.00
#
_symmetry.space_group_name_H-M   'P 1'
#
loop_
_entity.id
_entity.type
_entity.pdbx_description
1 polymer ?
#
loop_
_entity_poly.entity_id
_entity_poly.type
_entity_poly.pdbx_seq_one_letter_code
_entity_poly.pdbx_strand_id
1 'polypeptide(L)'
;MLRHHSLTGPNDFLIGKQDKIVPIEFNPQARTAIDAFSGLVISFPRIVASDMPDGNEVTEYQYTFRRGERILAAMSVLGTEERTERGDHWDWKYTMDLSSTHTLGLIARLKADLGNTDDPMKFLRAVAKGLLAVFANQTDNSRDVRYVVLTRAGALRQVGIEVPEDIPLAADGRIILAELSVPAHVF
;
A
#
# COMPACT_ATOMS: atom_id res chain seq x y z
N MET A 1 20.59 -12.50 71.12
CA MET A 1 19.67 -13.42 70.42
C MET A 1 19.34 -12.76 69.08
N LEU A 2 19.90 -13.28 67.97
CA LEU A 2 19.61 -12.80 66.61
C LEU A 2 18.23 -13.32 66.14
N ARG A 3 17.49 -12.51 65.37
CA ARG A 3 16.85 -12.92 64.10
C ARG A 3 16.63 -11.70 63.18
N HIS A 4 17.09 -11.85 61.94
CA HIS A 4 16.78 -11.05 60.77
C HIS A 4 15.31 -11.20 60.36
N HIS A 5 14.72 -10.14 59.79
CA HIS A 5 14.00 -10.24 58.52
C HIS A 5 13.99 -8.89 57.80
N SER A 6 14.21 -8.96 56.49
CA SER A 6 14.41 -7.88 55.53
C SER A 6 13.15 -7.70 54.66
N LEU A 7 13.16 -6.65 53.82
CA LEU A 7 12.31 -6.36 52.64
C LEU A 7 10.98 -5.64 52.98
N THR A 8 10.53 -4.59 52.30
CA THR A 8 10.64 -4.22 50.88
C THR A 8 10.49 -2.69 50.66
N GLY A 9 11.22 -2.17 49.65
CA GLY A 9 11.08 -0.81 49.11
C GLY A 9 9.85 -0.61 48.20
N PRO A 10 9.78 0.55 47.52
CA PRO A 10 8.53 1.16 47.03
C PRO A 10 7.92 0.41 45.85
N ASN A 11 6.58 0.49 45.78
CA ASN A 11 5.74 0.03 44.67
C ASN A 11 6.23 0.58 43.32
N ASP A 12 6.90 -0.28 42.54
CA ASP A 12 7.01 -0.11 41.10
C ASP A 12 5.65 -0.39 40.47
N PHE A 13 4.85 0.67 40.30
CA PHE A 13 3.75 0.69 39.35
C PHE A 13 4.35 0.58 37.95
N LEU A 14 4.41 -0.66 37.43
CA LEU A 14 4.61 -0.90 36.01
C LEU A 14 3.39 -0.36 35.26
N ILE A 15 3.42 0.93 34.90
CA ILE A 15 2.58 1.47 33.85
C ILE A 15 3.05 0.79 32.57
N GLY A 16 2.41 -0.32 32.22
CA GLY A 16 2.52 -0.88 30.88
C GLY A 16 2.17 0.23 29.90
N LYS A 17 3.18 0.69 29.13
CA LYS A 17 2.90 1.41 27.90
C LYS A 17 2.05 0.46 27.07
N GLN A 18 0.74 0.71 27.02
CA GLN A 18 -0.05 0.22 25.91
C GLN A 18 0.55 0.91 24.69
N ASP A 19 1.42 0.19 23.97
CA ASP A 19 1.79 0.58 22.62
C ASP A 19 0.49 0.60 21.84
N LYS A 20 -0.09 1.80 21.70
CA LYS A 20 -1.31 2.01 20.95
C LYS A 20 -1.00 1.53 19.53
N ILE A 21 -1.59 0.40 19.15
CA ILE A 21 -1.52 -0.11 17.78
C ILE A 21 -2.25 0.91 16.92
N VAL A 22 -1.51 1.72 16.18
CA VAL A 22 -2.06 2.67 15.22
C VAL A 22 -2.06 1.96 13.85
N PRO A 23 -3.22 1.85 13.18
CA PRO A 23 -3.29 1.34 11.82
C PRO A 23 -2.39 2.15 10.90
N ILE A 24 -1.79 1.49 9.92
CA ILE A 24 -0.97 2.21 8.93
C ILE A 24 -1.88 3.06 8.04
N GLU A 25 -1.55 4.34 7.89
CA GLU A 25 -2.33 5.31 7.12
C GLU A 25 -1.40 6.27 6.38
N PHE A 26 -1.29 6.07 5.07
CA PHE A 26 -0.46 6.91 4.23
C PHE A 26 -1.18 8.18 3.82
N ASN A 27 -0.56 9.32 4.14
CA ASN A 27 -1.01 10.63 3.69
C ASN A 27 -0.11 11.13 2.56
N PRO A 28 -0.68 11.71 1.48
CA PRO A 28 0.09 12.23 0.38
C PRO A 28 0.88 13.47 0.80
N GLN A 29 2.16 13.54 0.46
CA GLN A 29 3.00 14.70 0.66
C GLN A 29 3.93 14.89 -0.54
N ALA A 30 3.67 15.93 -1.34
CA ALA A 30 4.34 16.14 -2.63
C ALA A 30 4.31 14.85 -3.47
N ARG A 31 5.47 14.32 -3.87
CA ARG A 31 5.68 13.06 -4.60
C ARG A 31 6.00 11.88 -3.68
N THR A 32 5.39 11.84 -2.50
CA THR A 32 5.55 10.74 -1.54
C THR A 32 4.23 10.47 -0.83
N ALA A 33 4.13 9.31 -0.19
CA ALA A 33 3.07 8.99 0.74
C ALA A 33 3.68 8.55 2.07
N ILE A 34 3.23 9.13 3.19
CA ILE A 34 3.88 8.99 4.50
C ILE A 34 2.87 8.49 5.52
N ASP A 35 3.22 7.43 6.22
CA ASP A 35 2.58 7.07 7.49
C ASP A 35 3.32 7.75 8.64
N ALA A 36 2.68 8.74 9.27
CA ALA A 36 3.31 9.59 10.27
C ALA A 36 3.69 8.83 11.55
N PHE A 37 2.99 7.74 11.87
CA PHE A 37 3.20 6.99 13.10
C PHE A 37 4.41 6.04 13.00
N SER A 38 4.50 5.25 11.94
CA SER A 38 5.62 4.34 11.70
C SER A 38 6.84 5.03 11.07
N GLY A 39 6.67 6.24 10.52
CA GLY A 39 7.68 6.95 9.74
C GLY A 39 7.97 6.28 8.40
N LEU A 40 7.08 5.40 7.92
CA LEU A 40 7.21 4.72 6.65
C LEU A 40 6.87 5.67 5.51
N VAL A 41 7.74 5.73 4.52
CA VAL A 41 7.63 6.58 3.34
C VAL A 41 7.61 5.72 2.09
N ILE A 42 6.63 5.94 1.23
CA ILE A 42 6.57 5.43 -0.14
C ILE A 42 6.97 6.58 -1.05
N SER A 43 8.03 6.39 -1.83
CA SER A 43 8.47 7.37 -2.83
C SER A 43 7.67 7.21 -4.13
N PHE A 44 7.51 8.31 -4.88
CA PHE A 44 7.01 8.24 -6.26
C PHE A 44 7.79 7.20 -7.05
N PRO A 45 7.11 6.29 -7.76
CA PRO A 45 7.77 5.17 -8.40
C PRO A 45 8.59 5.63 -9.59
N ARG A 46 9.62 4.87 -9.92
CA ARG A 46 10.13 4.90 -11.30
C ARG A 46 9.13 4.15 -12.17
N ILE A 47 8.72 4.77 -13.27
CA ILE A 47 7.72 4.24 -14.19
C ILE A 47 8.43 3.93 -15.51
N VAL A 48 8.35 2.68 -15.98
CA VAL A 48 9.00 2.24 -17.22
C VAL A 48 8.05 1.38 -18.06
N ALA A 49 8.19 1.48 -19.39
CA ALA A 49 7.54 0.56 -20.30
C ALA A 49 8.15 -0.85 -20.16
N SER A 50 7.33 -1.87 -20.28
CA SER A 50 7.70 -3.28 -20.19
C SER A 50 6.74 -4.12 -21.03
N ASP A 51 7.06 -5.39 -21.24
CA ASP A 51 6.25 -6.31 -22.03
C ASP A 51 5.91 -7.55 -21.21
N MET A 52 4.67 -8.02 -21.30
CA MET A 52 4.31 -9.35 -20.80
C MET A 52 4.90 -10.45 -21.70
N PRO A 53 5.01 -11.70 -21.21
CA PRO A 53 5.51 -12.83 -22.02
C PRO A 53 4.70 -13.10 -23.30
N ASP A 54 3.45 -12.65 -23.36
CA ASP A 54 2.58 -12.75 -24.54
C ASP A 54 2.75 -11.57 -25.52
N GLY A 55 3.67 -10.64 -25.24
CA GLY A 55 3.98 -9.48 -26.07
C GLY A 55 3.07 -8.27 -25.85
N ASN A 56 2.16 -8.32 -24.88
CA ASN A 56 1.33 -7.16 -24.54
C ASN A 56 2.15 -6.12 -23.78
N GLU A 57 2.10 -4.86 -24.24
CA GLU A 57 2.74 -3.74 -23.56
C GLU A 57 2.09 -3.49 -22.19
N VAL A 58 2.94 -3.32 -21.18
CA VAL A 58 2.56 -3.01 -19.80
C VAL A 58 3.46 -1.92 -19.24
N THR A 59 3.00 -1.28 -18.17
CA THR A 59 3.79 -0.34 -17.39
C THR A 59 4.30 -1.02 -16.12
N GLU A 60 5.59 -0.91 -15.84
CA GLU A 60 6.16 -1.33 -14.55
C GLU A 60 6.35 -0.12 -13.63
N TYR A 61 5.77 -0.20 -12.44
CA TYR A 61 5.90 0.76 -11.36
C TYR A 61 6.87 0.21 -10.31
N GLN A 62 8.03 0.84 -10.17
CA GLN A 62 9.08 0.43 -9.24
C GLN A 62 9.05 1.31 -7.99
N TYR A 63 8.49 0.77 -6.90
CA TYR A 63 8.32 1.46 -5.62
C TYR A 63 9.45 1.14 -4.64
N THR A 64 9.71 2.09 -3.74
CA THR A 64 10.56 1.89 -2.57
C THR A 64 9.86 2.34 -1.30
N PHE A 65 9.97 1.52 -0.25
CA PHE A 65 9.49 1.76 1.09
C PHE A 65 10.68 2.04 2.00
N ARG A 66 10.70 3.21 2.65
CA ARG A 66 11.80 3.66 3.50
C ARG A 66 11.34 4.06 4.89
N ARG A 67 12.23 3.94 5.88
CA ARG A 67 12.09 4.57 7.19
C ARG A 67 13.40 5.29 7.51
N GLY A 68 13.38 6.62 7.44
CA GLY A 68 14.61 7.42 7.35
C GLY A 68 15.44 7.00 6.13
N GLU A 69 16.74 6.80 6.33
CA GLU A 69 17.66 6.40 5.25
C GLU A 69 17.58 4.90 4.89
N ARG A 70 16.90 4.08 5.70
CA ARG A 70 16.84 2.63 5.49
C ARG A 70 15.74 2.26 4.51
N ILE A 71 16.09 1.52 3.46
CA ILE A 71 15.12 0.82 2.60
C ILE A 71 14.63 -0.43 3.34
N LEU A 72 13.32 -0.52 3.53
CA LEU A 72 12.66 -1.68 4.15
C LEU A 72 12.13 -2.65 3.10
N ALA A 73 11.65 -2.14 1.96
CA ALA A 73 11.23 -2.96 0.84
C ALA A 73 11.38 -2.19 -0.48
N ALA A 74 11.54 -2.95 -1.56
CA ALA A 74 11.40 -2.46 -2.93
C ALA A 74 10.53 -3.46 -3.68
N MET A 75 9.62 -2.95 -4.52
CA MET A 75 8.73 -3.82 -5.30
C MET A 75 8.48 -3.25 -6.69
N SER A 76 8.34 -4.16 -7.64
CA SER A 76 7.81 -3.88 -8.96
C SER A 76 6.36 -4.33 -9.03
N VAL A 77 5.52 -3.47 -9.61
CA VAL A 77 4.11 -3.76 -9.87
C VAL A 77 3.83 -3.50 -11.33
N LEU A 78 3.28 -4.49 -12.02
CA LEU A 78 2.88 -4.33 -13.41
C LEU A 78 1.49 -3.71 -13.48
N GLY A 79 1.24 -2.95 -14.53
CA GLY A 79 0.02 -2.22 -14.73
C GLY A 79 -0.30 -2.02 -16.20
N THR A 80 -1.55 -1.68 -16.48
CA THR A 80 -2.02 -1.33 -17.82
C THR A 80 -2.51 0.11 -17.84
N GLU A 81 -2.50 0.69 -19.03
CA GLU A 81 -3.10 1.98 -19.32
C GLU A 81 -4.31 1.74 -20.24
N GLU A 82 -5.46 2.26 -19.84
CA GLU A 82 -6.71 2.16 -20.59
C GLU A 82 -7.28 3.56 -20.80
N ARG A 83 -7.57 3.90 -22.06
CA ARG A 83 -8.34 5.09 -22.38
C ARG A 83 -9.82 4.73 -22.32
N THR A 84 -10.58 5.40 -21.46
CA THR A 84 -12.04 5.24 -21.37
C THR A 84 -12.71 6.41 -22.07
N GLU A 85 -13.40 6.16 -23.18
CA GLU A 85 -14.19 7.19 -23.87
C GLU A 85 -15.63 7.21 -23.37
N ARG A 86 -16.16 8.41 -23.07
CA ARG A 86 -17.56 8.66 -22.72
C ARG A 86 -18.04 9.92 -23.46
N GLY A 87 -18.57 9.73 -24.67
CA GLY A 87 -18.96 10.84 -25.55
C GLY A 87 -17.74 11.65 -25.98
N ASP A 88 -17.82 12.99 -25.87
CA ASP A 88 -16.69 13.88 -26.18
C ASP A 88 -15.65 13.96 -25.05
N HIS A 89 -15.88 13.26 -23.94
CA HIS A 89 -14.96 13.17 -22.82
C HIS A 89 -14.21 11.85 -22.83
N TRP A 90 -12.96 11.86 -22.41
CA TRP A 90 -12.20 10.64 -22.22
C TRP A 90 -11.27 10.77 -21.01
N ASP A 91 -11.16 9.67 -20.27
CA ASP A 91 -10.37 9.57 -19.04
C ASP A 91 -9.24 8.57 -19.24
N TRP A 92 -8.12 8.81 -18.55
CA TRP A 92 -7.09 7.79 -18.42
C TRP A 92 -7.36 6.92 -17.19
N LYS A 93 -7.27 5.61 -17.36
CA LYS A 93 -7.26 4.65 -16.26
C LYS A 93 -5.92 3.92 -16.25
N TYR A 94 -5.19 4.06 -15.15
CA TYR A 94 -3.96 3.31 -14.88
C TYR A 94 -4.24 2.23 -13.85
N THR A 95 -3.91 0.98 -14.18
CA THR A 95 -4.03 -0.14 -13.25
C THR A 95 -2.68 -0.51 -12.66
N MET A 96 -2.69 -1.12 -11.48
CA MET A 96 -1.53 -1.73 -10.82
C MET A 96 -1.95 -3.08 -10.25
N ASP A 97 -1.35 -4.17 -10.73
CA ASP A 97 -1.73 -5.54 -10.37
C ASP A 97 -0.81 -6.14 -9.31
N LEU A 98 -1.34 -6.28 -8.08
CA LEU A 98 -0.67 -6.92 -6.95
C LEU A 98 -0.94 -8.44 -6.88
N SER A 99 -1.37 -9.09 -7.96
CA SER A 99 -1.63 -10.55 -7.97
C SER A 99 -0.37 -11.42 -7.94
N SER A 100 0.82 -10.82 -8.10
CA SER A 100 2.08 -11.54 -7.94
C SER A 100 2.23 -12.03 -6.50
N THR A 101 2.34 -13.34 -6.30
CA THR A 101 2.59 -13.93 -4.98
C THR A 101 3.91 -13.47 -4.39
N HIS A 102 4.90 -13.14 -5.22
CA HIS A 102 6.14 -12.51 -4.78
C HIS A 102 5.88 -11.12 -4.17
N THR A 103 5.13 -10.27 -4.87
CA THR A 103 4.77 -8.93 -4.38
C THR A 103 3.94 -8.99 -3.10
N LEU A 104 2.95 -9.89 -3.04
CA LEU A 104 2.17 -10.12 -1.82
C LEU A 104 3.05 -10.62 -0.66
N GLY A 105 4.00 -11.52 -0.94
CA GLY A 105 4.97 -12.00 0.04
C GLY A 105 5.89 -10.88 0.57
N LEU A 106 6.31 -9.94 -0.28
CA LEU A 106 7.06 -8.75 0.15
C LEU A 106 6.23 -7.85 1.06
N ILE A 107 4.95 -7.63 0.73
CA ILE A 107 4.03 -6.85 1.58
C ILE A 107 3.83 -7.53 2.94
N ALA A 108 3.66 -8.85 2.97
CA ALA A 108 3.54 -9.61 4.22
C ALA A 108 4.81 -9.52 5.08
N ARG A 109 6.00 -9.56 4.48
CA ARG A 109 7.27 -9.34 5.19
C ARG A 109 7.39 -7.93 5.74
N LEU A 110 7.05 -6.92 4.94
CA LEU A 110 7.02 -5.53 5.39
C LEU A 110 6.09 -5.35 6.60
N LYS A 111 4.91 -5.98 6.59
CA LYS A 111 3.97 -5.98 7.72
C LYS A 111 4.63 -6.52 9.00
N ALA A 112 5.30 -7.68 8.88
CA ALA A 112 5.99 -8.32 10.00
C ALA A 112 7.15 -7.47 10.53
N ASP A 113 7.95 -6.89 9.65
CA ASP A 113 9.09 -6.02 10.00
C ASP A 113 8.65 -4.73 10.72
N LEU A 114 7.44 -4.26 10.43
CA LEU A 114 6.81 -3.12 11.10
C LEU A 114 6.15 -3.52 12.43
N GLY A 115 6.06 -4.80 12.74
CA GLY A 115 5.29 -5.29 13.90
C GLY A 115 3.80 -4.96 13.82
N ASN A 116 3.27 -4.69 12.61
CA ASN A 116 1.87 -4.32 12.44
C ASN A 116 0.98 -5.55 12.70
N THR A 117 -0.04 -5.38 13.54
CA THR A 117 -0.96 -6.45 13.96
C THR A 117 -2.34 -6.36 13.30
N ASP A 118 -2.53 -5.46 12.33
CA ASP A 118 -3.78 -5.40 11.57
C ASP A 118 -4.03 -6.73 10.84
N ASP A 119 -5.29 -6.96 10.48
CA ASP A 119 -5.66 -8.00 9.52
C ASP A 119 -4.83 -7.86 8.21
N PRO A 120 -4.33 -8.97 7.62
CA PRO A 120 -3.52 -8.92 6.40
C PRO A 120 -4.20 -8.22 5.21
N MET A 121 -5.50 -8.40 5.01
CA MET A 121 -6.24 -7.72 3.94
C MET A 121 -6.31 -6.21 4.23
N LYS A 122 -6.58 -5.82 5.47
CA LYS A 122 -6.58 -4.41 5.89
C LYS A 122 -5.22 -3.74 5.65
N PHE A 123 -4.12 -4.41 6.00
CA PHE A 123 -2.77 -3.91 5.76
C PHE A 123 -2.47 -3.80 4.25
N LEU A 124 -2.83 -4.82 3.47
CA LEU A 124 -2.67 -4.80 2.01
C LEU A 124 -3.41 -3.63 1.36
N ARG A 125 -4.66 -3.36 1.77
CA ARG A 125 -5.43 -2.20 1.28
C ARG A 125 -4.80 -0.87 1.68
N ALA A 126 -4.23 -0.78 2.87
CA ALA A 126 -3.53 0.42 3.30
C ALA A 126 -2.26 0.66 2.46
N VAL A 127 -1.48 -0.39 2.18
CA VAL A 127 -0.34 -0.32 1.25
C VAL A 127 -0.81 0.10 -0.15
N ALA A 128 -1.87 -0.51 -0.69
CA ALA A 128 -2.43 -0.15 -1.98
C ALA A 128 -2.84 1.33 -2.05
N LYS A 129 -3.48 1.87 -1.01
CA LYS A 129 -3.77 3.31 -0.90
C LYS A 129 -2.51 4.15 -0.89
N GLY A 130 -1.47 3.72 -0.15
CA GLY A 130 -0.18 4.39 -0.12
C GLY A 130 0.52 4.43 -1.47
N LEU A 131 0.46 3.34 -2.25
CA LEU A 131 0.97 3.31 -3.63
C LEU A 131 0.29 4.37 -4.50
N LEU A 132 -1.03 4.55 -4.36
CA LEU A 132 -1.77 5.56 -5.12
C LEU A 132 -1.54 6.98 -4.60
N ALA A 133 -1.41 7.17 -3.30
CA ALA A 133 -1.28 8.49 -2.67
C ALA A 133 -0.09 9.30 -3.19
N VAL A 134 0.97 8.66 -3.69
CA VAL A 134 2.12 9.36 -4.31
C VAL A 134 1.74 10.17 -5.56
N PHE A 135 0.60 9.86 -6.21
CA PHE A 135 0.08 10.55 -7.38
C PHE A 135 -0.95 11.64 -7.03
N ALA A 136 -1.44 11.71 -5.78
CA ALA A 136 -2.57 12.54 -5.41
C ALA A 136 -2.33 14.06 -5.64
N ASN A 137 -1.07 14.50 -5.59
CA ASN A 137 -0.68 15.88 -5.80
C ASN A 137 -0.05 16.13 -7.18
N GLN A 138 -0.22 15.23 -8.14
CA GLN A 138 0.26 15.47 -9.50
C GLN A 138 -0.52 16.63 -10.14
N THR A 139 0.18 17.44 -10.93
CA THR A 139 -0.35 18.64 -11.58
C THR A 139 -0.02 18.69 -13.06
N ASP A 140 0.55 17.61 -13.61
CA ASP A 140 0.98 17.48 -15.00
C ASP A 140 -0.06 16.79 -15.90
N ASN A 141 -1.23 16.41 -15.35
CA ASN A 141 -2.31 15.79 -16.09
C ASN A 141 -3.27 16.84 -16.68
N SER A 142 -3.38 16.89 -18.01
CA SER A 142 -4.33 17.77 -18.72
C SER A 142 -5.77 17.22 -18.77
N ARG A 143 -5.99 16.02 -18.23
CA ARG A 143 -7.26 15.27 -18.21
C ARG A 143 -7.45 14.61 -16.86
N ASP A 144 -8.68 14.19 -16.59
CA ASP A 144 -8.99 13.38 -15.41
C ASP A 144 -8.29 12.03 -15.52
N VAL A 145 -7.70 11.59 -14.41
CA VAL A 145 -6.95 10.34 -14.31
C VAL A 145 -7.50 9.51 -13.16
N ARG A 146 -7.70 8.21 -13.40
CA ARG A 146 -8.06 7.22 -12.38
C ARG A 146 -6.94 6.20 -12.22
N TYR A 147 -6.43 6.04 -11.01
CA TYR A 147 -5.53 4.96 -10.65
C TYR A 147 -6.29 3.88 -9.87
N VAL A 148 -6.04 2.61 -10.18
CA VAL A 148 -6.71 1.47 -9.55
C VAL A 148 -5.69 0.39 -9.21
N VAL A 149 -5.60 0.02 -7.93
CA VAL A 149 -4.81 -1.14 -7.50
C VAL A 149 -5.70 -2.37 -7.42
N LEU A 150 -5.31 -3.42 -8.12
CA LEU A 150 -6.06 -4.64 -8.31
C LEU A 150 -5.30 -5.86 -7.75
N THR A 151 -6.05 -6.92 -7.46
CA THR A 151 -5.49 -8.25 -7.19
C THR A 151 -6.49 -9.35 -7.56
N ARG A 152 -6.09 -10.61 -7.41
CA ARG A 152 -6.93 -11.79 -7.67
C ARG A 152 -7.18 -12.56 -6.39
N ALA A 153 -8.42 -13.01 -6.17
CA ALA A 153 -8.78 -13.84 -5.01
C ALA A 153 -7.89 -15.09 -4.86
N GLY A 154 -7.54 -15.74 -5.98
CA GLY A 154 -6.65 -16.89 -5.98
C GLY A 154 -5.24 -16.58 -5.46
N ALA A 155 -4.68 -15.43 -5.84
CA ALA A 155 -3.35 -14.99 -5.39
C ALA A 155 -3.34 -14.69 -3.88
N LEU A 156 -4.39 -14.03 -3.38
CA LEU A 156 -4.55 -13.75 -1.94
C LEU A 156 -4.64 -15.04 -1.12
N ARG A 157 -5.48 -15.98 -1.55
CA ARG A 157 -5.63 -17.29 -0.88
C ARG A 157 -4.32 -18.07 -0.86
N GLN A 158 -3.52 -17.99 -1.93
CA GLN A 158 -2.23 -18.68 -2.01
C GLN A 158 -1.21 -18.17 -0.98
N VAL A 159 -1.32 -16.90 -0.55
CA VAL A 159 -0.49 -16.33 0.52
C VAL A 159 -1.21 -16.30 1.87
N GLY A 160 -2.35 -16.99 2.00
CA GLY A 160 -3.10 -17.12 3.25
C GLY A 160 -3.88 -15.87 3.65
N ILE A 161 -4.18 -14.96 2.71
CA ILE A 161 -5.05 -13.81 2.96
C ILE A 161 -6.49 -14.21 2.63
N GLU A 162 -7.37 -14.12 3.63
CA GLU A 162 -8.80 -14.35 3.46
C GLU A 162 -9.44 -13.22 2.62
N VAL A 163 -10.44 -13.58 1.82
CA VAL A 163 -11.15 -12.65 0.93
C VAL A 163 -12.56 -12.44 1.49
N PRO A 164 -12.90 -11.22 1.96
CA PRO A 164 -14.25 -10.89 2.40
C PRO A 164 -15.27 -11.06 1.27
N GLU A 165 -16.50 -11.47 1.60
CA GLU A 165 -17.58 -11.68 0.63
C GLU A 165 -18.06 -10.38 -0.04
N ASP A 166 -17.98 -9.26 0.67
CA ASP A 166 -18.45 -7.93 0.26
C ASP A 166 -17.35 -7.08 -0.39
N ILE A 167 -16.23 -7.69 -0.79
CA ILE A 167 -15.09 -6.95 -1.34
C ILE A 167 -15.42 -6.35 -2.72
N PRO A 168 -15.08 -5.07 -2.98
CA PRO A 168 -15.33 -4.47 -4.28
C PRO A 168 -14.58 -5.18 -5.42
N LEU A 169 -15.27 -5.38 -6.54
CA LEU A 169 -14.73 -6.04 -7.73
C LEU A 169 -14.74 -5.08 -8.93
N ALA A 170 -13.72 -5.20 -9.77
CA ALA A 170 -13.70 -4.64 -11.11
C ALA A 170 -14.59 -5.47 -12.05
N ALA A 171 -14.91 -4.91 -13.23
CA ALA A 171 -15.78 -5.55 -14.21
C ALA A 171 -15.27 -6.93 -14.70
N ASP A 172 -13.96 -7.16 -14.63
CA ASP A 172 -13.30 -8.42 -14.99
C ASP A 172 -13.17 -9.41 -13.82
N GLY A 173 -13.80 -9.11 -12.67
CA GLY A 173 -13.79 -9.97 -11.48
C GLY A 173 -12.52 -9.86 -10.63
N ARG A 174 -11.57 -8.97 -10.98
CA ARG A 174 -10.44 -8.67 -10.08
C ARG A 174 -10.91 -7.88 -8.86
N ILE A 175 -10.25 -8.10 -7.74
CA ILE A 175 -10.52 -7.38 -6.48
C ILE A 175 -9.91 -5.98 -6.55
N ILE A 176 -10.68 -4.96 -6.19
CA ILE A 176 -10.19 -3.59 -6.07
C ILE A 176 -9.69 -3.37 -4.64
N LEU A 177 -8.39 -3.12 -4.50
CA LEU A 177 -7.76 -2.84 -3.20
C LEU A 177 -7.85 -1.36 -2.83
N ALA A 178 -7.61 -0.49 -3.81
CA ALA A 178 -7.65 0.96 -3.67
C ALA A 178 -7.89 1.64 -5.02
N GLU A 179 -8.48 2.84 -4.97
CA GLU A 179 -8.70 3.71 -6.14
C GLU A 179 -8.37 5.15 -5.79
N LEU A 180 -7.92 5.92 -6.77
CA LEU A 180 -7.65 7.35 -6.67
C LEU A 180 -8.09 8.03 -7.98
N SER A 181 -8.88 9.09 -7.86
CA SER A 181 -9.20 9.98 -8.98
C SER A 181 -8.44 11.30 -8.80
N VAL A 182 -7.70 11.69 -9.82
CA VAL A 182 -7.00 12.97 -9.90
C VAL A 182 -7.67 13.80 -11.00
N PRO A 183 -8.29 14.95 -10.68
CA PRO A 183 -8.91 15.80 -11.68
C PRO A 183 -7.86 16.43 -12.59
N ALA A 184 -8.27 16.79 -13.81
CA ALA A 184 -7.46 17.54 -14.75
C ALA A 184 -6.90 18.81 -14.09
N HIS A 185 -5.60 19.01 -14.24
CA HIS A 185 -4.95 20.25 -13.84
C HIS A 185 -5.06 21.25 -15.00
N VAL A 186 -5.99 22.20 -14.87
CA VAL A 186 -6.19 23.27 -15.85
C VAL A 186 -5.41 24.50 -15.36
N PHE A 187 -4.45 24.96 -16.19
CA PHE A 187 -3.75 26.23 -15.99
C PHE A 187 -4.57 27.42 -16.47
#